data_AF-A0A2Z6ZVQ2-F1
#
_entry.id   AF-A0A2Z6ZVQ2-F1
#
_cell.length_a   1.000
_cell.length_b   1.000
_cell.length_c   1.000
_cell.angle_alpha   90.00
_cell.angle_beta   90.00
_cell.angle_gamma   90.00
#
_symmetry.space_group_name_H-M   'P 1'
#
loop_
_entity.id
_entity.type
_entity.pdbx_description
1 polymer ?
#
loop_
_entity_poly.entity_id
_entity_poly.type
_entity_poly.pdbx_seq_one_letter_code
_entity_poly.pdbx_strand_id
1 'polypeptide(L)' 'MSSIKNPLVAILDSNKFTGLNYQDWLRNLNIVLASEKLLYTLEKSPPKEAPADVSPEELTTLNKWWWTSLRLDAI' A
#
# COMPACT_ATOMS: atom_id res chain seq x y z
N MET A 1 -24.57 -10.06 -6.39
CA MET A 1 -24.48 -8.76 -5.68
C MET A 1 -23.31 -8.01 -6.27
N SER A 2 -23.56 -6.90 -6.96
CA SER A 2 -22.48 -6.04 -7.47
C SER A 2 -21.88 -5.30 -6.28
N SER A 3 -20.67 -5.67 -5.87
CA SER A 3 -19.88 -4.84 -4.97
C SER A 3 -19.71 -3.50 -5.68
N ILE A 4 -20.31 -2.44 -5.13
CA ILE A 4 -20.13 -1.08 -5.66
C ILE A 4 -18.65 -0.78 -5.47
N LYS A 5 -17.88 -0.94 -6.56
CA LYS A 5 -16.48 -0.53 -6.58
C LYS A 5 -16.47 0.96 -6.26
N ASN A 6 -15.66 1.34 -5.29
CA ASN A 6 -15.47 2.73 -4.91
C ASN A 6 -15.21 3.54 -6.20
N PRO A 7 -16.07 4.52 -6.54
CA PRO A 7 -15.98 5.22 -7.81
C PRO A 7 -14.66 6.00 -7.95
N LEU A 8 -13.99 6.28 -6.83
CA LEU A 8 -12.67 6.90 -6.81
C LEU A 8 -11.58 5.99 -7.36
N VAL A 9 -11.75 4.66 -7.36
CA VAL A 9 -10.74 3.73 -7.89
C VAL A 9 -10.46 3.97 -9.38
N ALA A 10 -11.47 4.41 -10.15
CA ALA A 10 -11.31 4.75 -11.57
C ALA A 10 -10.31 5.91 -11.81
N ILE A 11 -10.02 6.73 -10.79
CA ILE A 11 -9.02 7.80 -10.89
C ILE A 11 -7.61 7.24 -11.07
N LEU A 12 -7.31 6.09 -10.47
CA LEU A 12 -6.01 5.42 -10.58
C LEU A 12 -5.83 4.79 -11.95
N ASP A 13 -6.90 4.23 -12.52
CA ASP A 13 -6.90 3.70 -13.88
C ASP A 13 -6.71 4.79 -14.94
N SER A 14 -7.26 5.98 -14.69
CA SER A 14 -7.16 7.15 -15.57
C SER A 14 -5.85 7.91 -15.42
N ASN A 15 -5.22 7.84 -14.25
CA ASN A 15 -3.97 8.54 -13.91
C ASN A 15 -2.89 7.54 -13.51
N LYS A 16 -2.63 6.56 -14.38
CA LYS A 16 -1.58 5.55 -14.14
C LYS A 16 -0.23 6.22 -13.91
N PHE A 17 0.61 5.58 -13.12
CA PHE A 17 1.97 6.07 -12.88
C PHE A 17 2.79 5.99 -14.17
N THR A 18 3.33 7.14 -14.60
CA THR A 18 4.17 7.27 -15.81
C THR A 18 5.60 7.67 -15.49
N GLY A 19 5.99 7.67 -14.21
CA GLY A 19 7.28 8.19 -13.74
C GLY A 19 7.28 9.71 -13.56
N LEU A 20 6.79 10.45 -14.57
CA LEU A 20 6.78 11.92 -14.57
C LEU A 20 5.72 12.52 -13.63
N ASN A 21 4.66 11.78 -13.32
CA ASN A 21 3.50 12.23 -12.56
C ASN A 21 3.49 11.74 -11.10
N TYR A 22 4.66 11.47 -10.52
CA TYR A 22 4.75 10.85 -9.19
C TYR A 22 3.90 11.57 -8.11
N GLN A 23 3.97 12.89 -8.06
CA GLN A 23 3.22 13.69 -7.07
C GLN A 23 1.70 13.57 -7.26
N ASP A 24 1.22 13.68 -8.50
CA ASP A 24 -0.20 13.57 -8.81
C ASP A 24 -0.72 12.15 -8.58
N TRP A 25 0.07 11.15 -8.96
CA TRP A 25 -0.23 9.75 -8.73
C TRP A 25 -0.31 9.43 -7.22
N LEU A 26 0.68 9.89 -6.43
CA LEU A 26 0.70 9.70 -4.98
C LEU A 26 -0.50 10.39 -4.30
N ARG A 27 -0.85 11.59 -4.75
CA ARG A 27 -2.05 12.32 -4.27
C ARG A 27 -3.33 11.54 -4.56
N ASN A 28 -3.47 11.03 -5.78
CA ASN A 28 -4.63 10.23 -6.19
C ASN A 28 -4.71 8.92 -5.39
N LEU A 29 -3.57 8.27 -5.13
CA LEU A 29 -3.48 7.08 -4.28
C LEU A 29 -3.90 7.37 -2.84
N ASN A 30 -3.42 8.46 -2.26
CA ASN A 30 -3.80 8.90 -0.91
C ASN A 30 -5.31 9.13 -0.77
N ILE A 31 -5.95 9.73 -1.78
CA ILE A 31 -7.41 9.96 -1.78
C ILE A 31 -8.17 8.65 -1.75
N VAL A 32 -7.79 7.69 -2.60
CA VAL A 32 -8.45 6.37 -2.66
C VAL A 32 -8.25 5.62 -1.34
N LEU A 33 -7.02 5.54 -0.83
CA LEU A 33 -6.75 4.86 0.43
C LEU A 33 -7.45 5.52 1.62
N ALA A 34 -7.54 6.85 1.66
CA ALA A 34 -8.28 7.57 2.70
C ALA A 34 -9.76 7.21 2.68
N SER A 35 -10.36 7.17 1.49
CA SER A 35 -11.78 6.83 1.32
C SER A 35 -12.11 5.40 1.76
N GLU A 36 -11.14 4.48 1.66
CA GLU A 36 -11.27 3.10 2.12
C GLU A 36 -10.77 2.87 3.55
N LYS A 37 -10.34 3.95 4.25
CA LYS A 37 -9.72 3.89 5.59
C LYS A 37 -8.44 3.03 5.63
N LEU A 38 -7.75 2.95 4.50
CA LEU A 38 -6.51 2.19 4.30
C LEU A 38 -5.25 3.06 4.30
N LEU A 39 -5.32 4.37 4.62
CA LEU A 39 -4.12 5.23 4.67
C LEU A 39 -2.97 4.64 5.52
N TYR A 40 -3.31 3.86 6.55
CA TYR A 40 -2.33 3.17 7.39
C TYR A 40 -1.40 2.23 6.60
N THR A 41 -1.77 1.78 5.40
CA THR A 41 -0.92 0.92 4.57
C THR A 41 0.28 1.68 3.99
N LEU A 42 0.21 3.01 3.89
CA LEU A 42 1.33 3.85 3.46
C LEU A 42 2.22 4.28 4.63
N GLU A 43 1.64 4.42 5.81
CA GLU A 43 2.35 4.91 7.00
C GLU A 43 2.99 3.80 7.81
N LYS A 44 2.49 2.57 7.72
CA LYS A 44 3.01 1.49 8.55
C LYS A 44 4.39 1.07 8.08
N SER A 45 5.38 1.40 8.90
CA SER A 45 6.51 0.53 9.12
C SER A 45 5.98 -0.91 9.24
N PRO A 46 6.68 -1.90 8.66
CA PRO A 46 6.27 -3.29 8.79
C PRO A 46 6.07 -3.61 10.29
N PRO A 47 5.08 -4.44 10.64
CA PRO A 47 4.75 -4.76 12.04
C PRO A 47 6.02 -5.13 12.81
N LYS A 48 6.19 -4.75 14.08
CA LYS A 48 7.44 -5.08 14.79
C LYS A 48 7.67 -6.59 14.93
N GLU A 49 6.59 -7.36 14.96
CA GLU A 49 6.58 -8.80 15.15
C GLU A 49 5.53 -9.46 14.24
N ALA A 50 5.73 -10.73 13.92
CA ALA A 50 4.77 -11.50 13.13
C ALA A 50 3.55 -11.90 13.98
N PRO A 51 2.33 -11.90 13.43
CA PRO A 51 1.17 -12.48 14.09
C PRO A 51 1.37 -13.96 14.44
N ALA A 52 0.81 -14.42 15.55
CA ALA A 52 0.99 -15.80 16.03
C ALA A 52 0.38 -16.86 15.10
N ASP A 53 -0.58 -16.46 14.26
CA ASP A 53 -1.35 -17.27 13.33
C ASP A 53 -0.95 -17.06 11.86
N VAL A 54 0.19 -16.41 11.61
CA VAL A 54 0.65 -16.09 10.25
C VAL A 54 0.93 -17.36 9.44
N SER A 55 0.41 -17.42 8.22
CA SER A 55 0.74 -18.51 7.30
C SER A 55 2.19 -18.40 6.79
N PRO A 56 2.80 -19.50 6.29
CA PRO A 56 4.15 -19.44 5.70
C PRO A 56 4.29 -18.46 4.53
N GLU A 57 3.22 -18.28 3.75
CA GLU A 57 3.17 -17.39 2.59
C GLU A 57 3.11 -15.91 3.01
N GLU A 58 2.28 -15.61 4.01
CA GLU A 58 2.22 -14.28 4.63
C GLU A 58 3.53 -13.94 5.36
N LEU A 59 4.15 -14.91 6.04
CA LEU A 59 5.45 -14.74 6.71
C LEU A 59 6.55 -14.40 5.71
N THR A 60 6.55 -15.02 4.52
CA THR A 60 7.49 -14.70 3.45
C THR A 60 7.30 -13.28 2.94
N THR A 61 6.05 -12.84 2.80
CA THR A 61 5.70 -11.48 2.39
C THR A 61 6.13 -10.46 3.45
N LEU A 62 5.90 -10.76 4.73
CA LEU A 62 6.30 -9.93 5.87
C LEU A 62 7.82 -9.79 5.98
N ASN A 63 8.56 -10.89 5.81
CA ASN A 63 10.04 -10.87 5.80
C ASN A 63 10.60 -9.99 4.69
N LYS A 64 10.02 -10.04 3.49
CA LYS A 64 10.42 -9.15 2.39
C LYS A 64 10.18 -7.69 2.75
N TRP A 65 9.03 -7.39 3.37
CA TRP A 65 8.69 -6.03 3.77
C TRP A 65 9.68 -5.48 4.81
N TRP A 66 9.98 -6.25 5.87
CA TRP A 66 11.02 -5.90 6.86
C TRP A 66 12.36 -5.59 6.22
N TRP A 67 12.82 -6.48 5.32
CA TRP A 67 14.08 -6.28 4.60
C TRP A 67 14.10 -5.01 3.76
N THR A 68 13.01 -4.71 3.04
CA THR A 68 12.92 -3.50 2.22
C THR A 68 12.87 -2.23 3.06
N SER A 69 12.21 -2.24 4.21
CA SER A 69 12.15 -1.08 5.10
C SER A 69 13.51 -0.80 5.76
N LEU A 70 14.19 -1.82 6.28
CA LEU A 70 15.54 -1.68 6.84
C LEU A 70 16.55 -1.15 5.82
N ARG A 71 16.38 -1.52 4.53
CA ARG A 71 17.22 -1.01 3.45
C ARG A 71 16.96 0.45 3.11
N LEU A 72 15.72 0.92 3.25
CA LEU A 72 15.36 2.32 3.00
C LEU A 72 15.83 3.25 4.13
N ASP A 73 15.85 2.75 5.37
CA ASP A 73 16.32 3.51 6.54
C ASP A 73 17.86 3.66 6.61
N ALA A 74 18.60 2.90 5.78
CA ALA A 74 20.06 2.86 5.77
C ALA A 74 20.71 3.79 4.71
N ILE A 75 19.92 4.62 4.01
CA ILE A 75 20.34 5.53 2.94
C ILE A 75 20.05 6.97 3.38
#